data_AF-A0A2U1M8X3-F1
#
_entry.id   AF-A0A2U1M8X3-F1
#
_cell.length_a   1.000
_cell.length_b   1.000
_cell.length_c   1.000
_cell.angle_alpha   90.00
_cell.angle_beta   90.00
_cell.angle_gamma   90.00
#
_symmetry.space_group_name_H-M   'P 1'
#
loop_
_entity.id
_entity.type
_entity.pdbx_description
1 polymer ?
#
loop_
_entity_poly.entity_id
_entity_poly.type
_entity_poly.pdbx_seq_one_letter_code
_entity_poly.pdbx_strand_id
1 'polypeptide(L)'
;MRPSIRGQKYDMLGVYLQRSSIVLTITPIPITMIYIFSRPILLLLGQSPSVSSAAALFVYRLVPQIFAYTINFPIQKFLQPQSIVAPNMYISAGTLVIHMIMSWIMAYKLNLGLLGASFTLSLPWWIIVAGQFTYTLLSDRCKDTWTGFNSKAFGGLWEFVKLSSGMGVVGLFFMVSVGFNAAARQQIYDFEKYSVRVGNELGAGNPKAAVFSVWMVIGVSFIITVVESIIILSVRDFISYAFTTRETVANEVSDLCPLLVITIILNGIQPVLSGVVLGCGWKTYVAYVKIECYYVVGIPLGFHLGFYFDLGVKGI
;
A
#
# COMPACT_ATOMS: atom_id res chain seq x y z
N MET A 1 30.70 -28.48 -12.60
CA MET A 1 30.25 -27.45 -11.64
C MET A 1 28.74 -27.34 -11.74
N ARG A 2 27.99 -27.73 -10.70
CA ARG A 2 26.55 -27.43 -10.65
C ARG A 2 26.40 -25.92 -10.41
N PRO A 3 25.58 -25.18 -11.19
CA PRO A 3 25.34 -23.76 -10.90
C PRO A 3 24.78 -23.62 -9.49
N SER A 4 25.23 -22.61 -8.75
CA SER A 4 24.66 -22.32 -7.43
C SER A 4 23.15 -22.05 -7.58
N ILE A 5 22.35 -22.51 -6.61
CA ILE A 5 20.89 -22.31 -6.57
C ILE A 5 20.51 -20.81 -6.60
N ARG A 6 21.46 -19.90 -6.28
CA ARG A 6 21.33 -18.45 -6.46
C ARG A 6 21.22 -18.07 -7.94
N GLY A 7 22.09 -18.60 -8.81
CA GLY A 7 22.16 -18.22 -10.23
C GLY A 7 20.87 -18.54 -11.01
N GLN A 8 20.30 -19.74 -10.84
CA GLN A 8 19.06 -20.14 -11.53
C GLN A 8 17.82 -19.33 -11.12
N LYS A 9 17.81 -18.72 -9.93
CA LYS A 9 16.68 -17.90 -9.46
C LYS A 9 16.69 -16.48 -10.03
N TYR A 10 17.86 -15.96 -10.41
CA TYR A 10 17.99 -14.61 -10.97
C TYR A 10 17.47 -14.51 -12.42
N ASP A 11 17.74 -15.52 -13.25
CA ASP A 11 17.28 -15.60 -14.65
C ASP A 11 15.74 -15.57 -14.79
N MET A 12 15.03 -16.07 -13.77
CA MET A 12 13.56 -16.13 -13.78
C MET A 12 12.90 -14.85 -13.23
N LEU A 13 13.66 -13.96 -12.59
CA LEU A 13 13.11 -12.78 -11.94
C LEU A 13 12.46 -11.83 -12.97
N GLY A 14 13.12 -11.60 -14.11
CA GLY A 14 12.59 -10.82 -15.22
C GLY A 14 11.37 -11.48 -15.88
N VAL A 15 11.33 -12.82 -15.94
CA VAL A 15 10.17 -13.58 -16.44
C VAL A 15 8.99 -13.43 -15.48
N TYR A 16 9.21 -13.47 -14.17
CA TYR A 16 8.16 -13.25 -13.17
C TYR A 16 7.64 -11.81 -13.19
N LEU A 17 8.51 -10.82 -13.38
CA LEU A 17 8.10 -9.43 -13.62
C LEU A 17 7.12 -9.37 -14.78
N GLN A 18 7.50 -9.86 -15.96
CA GLN A 18 6.64 -9.83 -17.16
C GLN A 18 5.32 -10.58 -16.95
N ARG A 19 5.38 -11.80 -16.40
CA ARG A 19 4.21 -12.63 -16.10
C ARG A 19 3.24 -11.93 -15.16
N SER A 20 3.76 -11.37 -14.06
CA SER A 20 2.96 -10.67 -13.07
C SER A 20 2.34 -9.40 -13.65
N SER A 21 3.05 -8.64 -14.48
CA SER A 21 2.49 -7.50 -15.20
C SER A 21 1.35 -7.90 -16.13
N ILE A 22 1.46 -9.01 -16.87
CA ILE A 22 0.38 -9.51 -17.74
C ILE A 22 -0.87 -9.82 -16.90
N VAL A 23 -0.72 -10.62 -15.84
CA VAL A 23 -1.85 -11.02 -14.98
C VAL A 23 -2.47 -9.81 -14.29
N LEU A 24 -1.65 -8.95 -13.68
CA LEU A 24 -2.12 -7.80 -12.92
C LEU A 24 -2.73 -6.72 -13.79
N THR A 25 -2.39 -6.61 -15.07
CA THR A 25 -3.03 -5.64 -15.99
C THR A 25 -4.46 -6.06 -16.37
N ILE A 26 -4.78 -7.36 -16.32
CA ILE A 26 -6.14 -7.88 -16.56
C ILE A 26 -7.01 -7.74 -15.30
N THR A 27 -6.40 -7.89 -14.12
CA THR A 27 -7.08 -7.88 -12.82
C THR A 27 -7.92 -6.62 -12.50
N PRO A 28 -7.58 -5.38 -12.94
CA PRO A 28 -8.38 -4.19 -12.67
C PRO A 28 -9.58 -4.02 -13.60
N ILE A 29 -9.79 -4.87 -14.61
CA ILE A 29 -10.94 -4.75 -15.52
C ILE A 29 -12.28 -4.86 -14.75
N PRO A 30 -12.50 -5.83 -13.84
CA PRO A 30 -13.70 -5.86 -13.00
C PRO A 30 -13.85 -4.62 -12.09
N ILE A 31 -12.74 -4.11 -11.55
CA ILE A 31 -12.74 -2.89 -10.70
C ILE A 31 -13.15 -1.67 -11.54
N THR A 32 -12.68 -1.60 -12.78
CA THR A 32 -13.06 -0.55 -13.74
C THR A 32 -14.58 -0.56 -13.98
N MET A 33 -15.22 -1.73 -13.99
CA MET A 33 -16.69 -1.79 -14.09
C MET A 33 -17.37 -1.16 -12.87
N ILE A 34 -16.89 -1.41 -11.65
CA ILE A 34 -17.40 -0.75 -10.44
C ILE A 34 -17.23 0.77 -10.54
N TYR A 35 -16.11 1.25 -11.10
CA TYR A 35 -15.84 2.68 -11.31
C TYR A 35 -16.82 3.29 -12.32
N ILE A 36 -17.15 2.58 -13.39
CA ILE A 36 -18.13 2.99 -14.40
C ILE A 36 -19.54 3.07 -13.79
N PHE A 37 -19.90 2.13 -12.91
CA PHE A 37 -21.20 2.11 -12.22
C PHE A 37 -21.21 2.89 -10.91
N SER A 38 -20.20 3.72 -10.63
CA SER A 38 -20.10 4.43 -9.36
C SER A 38 -21.27 5.40 -9.11
N ARG A 39 -21.78 6.09 -10.14
CA ARG A 39 -22.97 6.95 -10.03
C ARG A 39 -24.22 6.19 -9.56
N PRO A 40 -24.71 5.14 -10.26
CA PRO A 40 -25.88 4.40 -9.81
C PRO A 40 -25.68 3.73 -8.45
N ILE A 41 -24.47 3.24 -8.15
CA ILE A 41 -24.15 2.67 -6.83
C ILE A 41 -24.33 3.74 -5.73
N LEU A 42 -23.78 4.94 -5.92
CA LEU A 42 -23.90 6.02 -4.93
C LEU A 42 -25.35 6.48 -4.74
N LEU A 43 -26.13 6.54 -5.82
CA LEU A 43 -27.57 6.83 -5.74
C LEU A 43 -28.32 5.74 -4.95
N LEU A 44 -28.01 4.47 -5.17
CA LEU A 44 -28.57 3.35 -4.41
C LEU A 44 -28.21 3.41 -2.93
N LEU A 45 -27.03 3.94 -2.60
CA LEU A 45 -26.58 4.19 -1.23
C LEU A 45 -27.18 5.49 -0.62
N GLY A 46 -28.12 6.13 -1.30
CA GLY A 46 -28.84 7.31 -0.81
C GLY A 46 -28.12 8.65 -0.98
N GLN A 47 -27.02 8.70 -1.75
CA GLN A 47 -26.32 9.96 -2.01
C GLN A 47 -27.12 10.85 -2.98
N SER A 48 -26.94 12.17 -2.86
CA SER A 48 -27.63 13.12 -3.73
C SER A 48 -27.14 12.98 -5.19
N PRO A 49 -27.97 13.36 -6.19
CA PRO A 49 -27.57 13.29 -7.60
C PRO A 49 -26.34 14.14 -7.94
N SER A 50 -26.16 15.29 -7.29
CA SER A 50 -25.02 16.18 -7.52
C SER A 50 -23.71 15.56 -7.00
N VAL A 51 -23.72 15.04 -5.77
CA VAL A 51 -22.57 14.36 -5.16
C VAL A 51 -22.21 13.10 -5.95
N SER A 52 -23.21 12.27 -6.27
CA SER A 52 -23.02 11.04 -7.03
C SER A 52 -22.42 11.30 -8.42
N SER A 53 -22.85 12.38 -9.10
CA SER A 53 -22.33 12.73 -10.42
C SER A 53 -20.91 13.28 -10.36
N ALA A 54 -20.59 14.13 -9.37
CA ALA A 54 -19.25 14.66 -9.18
C ALA A 54 -18.25 13.55 -8.81
N ALA A 55 -18.61 12.66 -7.88
CA ALA A 55 -17.80 11.52 -7.49
C ALA A 55 -17.56 10.57 -8.66
N ALA A 56 -18.59 10.23 -9.44
CA ALA A 56 -18.44 9.35 -10.59
C ALA A 56 -17.53 9.93 -11.68
N LEU A 57 -17.68 11.23 -11.95
CA LEU A 57 -16.83 11.94 -12.91
C LEU A 57 -15.36 11.94 -12.49
N PHE A 58 -15.08 12.08 -11.19
CA PHE A 58 -13.74 11.99 -10.63
C PHE A 58 -13.19 10.56 -10.73
N VAL A 59 -13.95 9.58 -10.26
CA VAL A 59 -13.60 8.15 -10.24
C VAL A 59 -13.30 7.61 -11.64
N TYR A 60 -14.13 7.95 -12.65
CA TYR A 60 -13.89 7.56 -14.04
C TYR A 60 -12.50 8.00 -14.55
N ARG A 61 -12.05 9.19 -14.16
CA ARG A 61 -10.75 9.73 -14.59
C ARG A 61 -9.56 9.15 -13.84
N LEU A 62 -9.80 8.43 -12.75
CA LEU A 62 -8.75 7.68 -12.05
C LEU A 62 -8.52 6.29 -12.64
N VAL A 63 -9.30 5.85 -13.64
CA VAL A 63 -9.09 4.55 -14.29
C VAL A 63 -7.65 4.35 -14.78
N PRO A 64 -6.99 5.30 -15.48
CA PRO A 64 -5.60 5.15 -15.89
C PRO A 64 -4.62 4.97 -14.71
N GLN A 65 -4.94 5.52 -13.54
CA GLN A 65 -4.14 5.38 -12.33
C GLN A 65 -4.13 3.92 -11.83
N ILE A 66 -5.26 3.22 -11.94
CA ILE A 66 -5.35 1.81 -11.53
C ILE A 66 -4.37 0.96 -12.33
N PHE A 67 -4.31 1.16 -13.64
CA PHE A 67 -3.37 0.45 -14.52
C PHE A 67 -1.91 0.82 -14.24
N ALA A 68 -1.63 2.07 -13.90
CA ALA A 68 -0.28 2.46 -13.47
C ALA A 68 0.14 1.68 -12.20
N TYR A 69 -0.76 1.53 -11.22
CA TYR A 69 -0.48 0.74 -10.02
C TYR A 69 -0.18 -0.73 -10.36
N THR A 70 -0.97 -1.34 -11.24
CA THR A 70 -0.81 -2.76 -11.56
C THR A 70 0.49 -3.08 -12.31
N ILE A 71 1.12 -2.08 -12.94
CA ILE A 71 2.46 -2.17 -13.53
C ILE A 71 3.56 -1.84 -12.51
N ASN A 72 3.35 -0.83 -11.66
CA ASN A 72 4.28 -0.43 -10.61
C ASN A 72 4.57 -1.58 -9.62
N PHE A 73 3.54 -2.32 -9.20
CA PHE A 73 3.67 -3.41 -8.23
C PHE A 73 4.66 -4.51 -8.70
N PRO A 74 4.51 -5.11 -9.90
CA PRO A 74 5.51 -5.99 -10.49
C PRO A 74 6.94 -5.45 -10.47
N ILE A 75 7.13 -4.19 -10.89
CA ILE A 75 8.47 -3.59 -10.97
C ILE A 75 9.09 -3.49 -9.58
N GLN A 76 8.32 -3.10 -8.57
CA GLN A 76 8.81 -3.12 -7.19
C GLN A 76 9.12 -4.54 -6.70
N LYS A 77 8.31 -5.54 -7.07
CA LYS A 77 8.58 -6.95 -6.76
C LYS A 77 9.78 -7.53 -7.50
N PHE A 78 10.20 -6.90 -8.59
CA PHE A 78 11.44 -7.21 -9.26
C PHE A 78 12.63 -6.56 -8.55
N LEU A 79 12.57 -5.26 -8.22
CA LEU A 79 13.69 -4.50 -7.67
C LEU A 79 13.97 -4.80 -6.18
N GLN A 80 12.92 -4.91 -5.35
CA GLN A 80 13.07 -5.02 -3.90
C GLN A 80 13.82 -6.30 -3.46
N PRO A 81 13.56 -7.51 -3.99
CA PRO A 81 14.29 -8.73 -3.61
C PRO A 81 15.79 -8.65 -3.89
N GLN A 82 16.19 -7.83 -4.86
CA GLN A 82 17.58 -7.56 -5.20
C GLN A 82 18.21 -6.48 -4.28
N SER A 83 17.49 -6.02 -3.25
CA SER A 83 17.85 -4.90 -2.39
C SER A 83 18.03 -3.57 -3.14
N ILE A 84 17.35 -3.42 -4.29
CA ILE A 84 17.38 -2.19 -5.10
C ILE A 84 16.17 -1.32 -4.72
N VAL A 85 16.34 -0.49 -3.70
CA VAL A 85 15.27 0.37 -3.17
C VAL A 85 15.46 1.87 -3.45
N ALA A 86 16.71 2.30 -3.64
CA ALA A 86 17.07 3.71 -3.82
C ALA A 86 16.43 4.37 -5.07
N PRO A 87 16.35 3.71 -6.25
CA PRO A 87 15.74 4.32 -7.43
C PRO A 87 14.29 4.73 -7.19
N ASN A 88 13.51 3.86 -6.55
CA ASN A 88 12.12 4.16 -6.20
C ASN A 88 12.02 5.38 -5.28
N MET A 89 12.92 5.50 -4.31
CA MET A 89 12.96 6.64 -3.38
C MET A 89 13.20 7.96 -4.13
N TYR A 90 14.24 8.02 -4.96
CA TYR A 90 14.57 9.25 -5.71
C TYR A 90 13.51 9.62 -6.75
N ILE A 91 12.99 8.63 -7.49
CA ILE A 91 11.91 8.84 -8.45
C ILE A 91 10.67 9.37 -7.72
N SER A 92 10.25 8.73 -6.63
CA SER A 92 9.08 9.15 -5.86
C SER A 92 9.23 10.55 -5.27
N ALA A 93 10.42 10.89 -4.75
CA ALA A 93 10.69 12.23 -4.24
C ALA A 93 10.61 13.31 -5.35
N GLY A 94 11.20 13.04 -6.53
CA GLY A 94 11.08 13.94 -7.68
C GLY A 94 9.64 14.05 -8.19
N THR A 95 8.93 12.92 -8.26
CA THR A 95 7.52 12.88 -8.64
C THR A 95 6.64 13.66 -7.66
N LEU A 96 6.94 13.67 -6.36
CA LEU A 96 6.23 14.48 -5.38
C LEU A 96 6.37 15.99 -5.68
N VAL A 97 7.58 16.45 -6.03
CA VAL A 97 7.80 17.84 -6.44
C VAL A 97 6.99 18.19 -7.68
N ILE A 98 7.00 17.32 -8.69
CA ILE A 98 6.19 17.48 -9.91
C ILE A 98 4.69 17.52 -9.55
N HIS A 99 4.24 16.64 -8.66
CA HIS A 99 2.86 16.59 -8.20
C HIS A 99 2.43 17.90 -7.50
N MET A 100 3.28 18.49 -6.66
CA MET A 100 3.00 19.78 -6.02
C MET A 100 2.87 20.91 -7.05
N ILE A 101 3.80 20.99 -8.00
CA ILE A 101 3.76 22.00 -9.08
C ILE A 101 2.51 21.83 -9.94
N MET A 102 2.22 20.60 -10.34
CA MET A 102 1.05 20.28 -11.14
C MET A 102 -0.25 20.58 -10.38
N SER A 103 -0.31 20.25 -9.08
CA SER A 103 -1.46 20.59 -8.23
C SER A 103 -1.73 22.09 -8.25
N TRP A 104 -0.68 22.91 -8.09
CA TRP A 104 -0.81 24.35 -8.13
C TRP A 104 -1.27 24.87 -9.51
N ILE A 105 -0.69 24.37 -10.60
CA ILE A 105 -1.08 24.75 -11.97
C ILE A 105 -2.54 24.40 -12.24
N MET A 106 -2.93 23.15 -11.96
CA MET A 106 -4.26 22.64 -12.26
C MET A 106 -5.34 23.30 -11.40
N ALA A 107 -5.05 23.56 -10.12
CA ALA A 107 -5.99 24.16 -9.19
C ALA A 107 -6.13 25.69 -9.38
N TYR A 108 -5.02 26.43 -9.52
CA TYR A 108 -5.04 27.90 -9.46
C TYR A 108 -4.79 28.60 -10.79
N LYS A 109 -4.08 27.98 -11.74
CA LYS A 109 -3.78 28.60 -13.05
C LYS A 109 -4.78 28.21 -14.12
N LEU A 110 -5.09 26.91 -14.20
CA LEU A 110 -6.00 26.37 -15.22
C LEU A 110 -7.44 26.23 -14.72
N ASN A 111 -7.67 26.31 -13.40
CA ASN A 111 -8.99 26.20 -12.77
C ASN A 111 -9.83 25.01 -13.27
N LEU A 112 -9.18 23.85 -13.51
CA LEU A 112 -9.84 22.68 -14.11
C LEU A 112 -10.69 21.88 -13.11
N GLY A 113 -10.80 22.34 -11.86
CA GLY A 113 -11.61 21.71 -10.81
C GLY A 113 -11.30 20.21 -10.64
N LEU A 114 -12.35 19.38 -10.56
CA LEU A 114 -12.23 17.92 -10.41
C LEU A 114 -11.44 17.25 -11.55
N LEU A 115 -11.50 17.80 -12.77
CA LEU A 115 -10.75 17.25 -13.90
C LEU A 115 -9.24 17.44 -13.66
N GLY A 116 -8.84 18.65 -13.28
CA GLY A 116 -7.45 18.95 -12.90
C GLY A 116 -6.96 18.09 -11.73
N ALA A 117 -7.80 17.90 -10.70
CA ALA A 117 -7.46 17.06 -9.55
C ALA A 117 -7.23 15.59 -9.94
N SER A 118 -8.10 15.01 -10.77
CA SER A 118 -7.96 13.62 -11.23
C SER A 118 -6.70 13.41 -12.09
N PHE A 119 -6.36 14.34 -12.97
CA PHE A 119 -5.11 14.31 -13.74
C PHE A 119 -3.89 14.39 -12.82
N THR A 120 -3.95 15.30 -11.86
CA THR A 120 -2.87 15.55 -10.90
C THR A 120 -2.58 14.31 -10.06
N LEU A 121 -3.60 13.48 -9.77
CA LEU A 121 -3.46 12.23 -9.06
C LEU A 121 -3.01 11.06 -9.94
N SER A 122 -3.38 11.04 -11.22
CA SER A 122 -3.13 9.91 -12.13
C SER A 122 -1.75 9.97 -12.79
N LEU A 123 -1.37 11.11 -13.35
CA LEU A 123 -0.13 11.29 -14.11
C LEU A 123 1.16 10.96 -13.32
N PRO A 124 1.30 11.31 -12.02
CA PRO A 124 2.51 11.01 -11.26
C PRO A 124 2.82 9.52 -11.18
N TRP A 125 1.80 8.66 -11.14
CA TRP A 125 2.01 7.20 -11.11
C TRP A 125 2.63 6.69 -12.41
N TRP A 126 2.25 7.27 -13.55
CA TRP A 126 2.88 6.94 -14.83
C TRP A 126 4.32 7.42 -14.91
N ILE A 127 4.66 8.56 -14.30
CA ILE A 127 6.05 9.02 -14.17
C ILE A 127 6.86 8.02 -13.34
N ILE A 128 6.32 7.54 -12.22
CA ILE A 128 6.98 6.52 -11.38
C ILE A 128 7.20 5.24 -12.17
N VAL A 129 6.16 4.72 -12.83
CA VAL A 129 6.24 3.50 -13.66
C VAL A 129 7.30 3.65 -14.76
N ALA A 130 7.27 4.74 -15.51
CA ALA A 130 8.22 5.00 -16.59
C ALA A 130 9.66 5.11 -16.05
N GLY A 131 9.86 5.82 -14.94
CA GLY A 131 11.17 5.96 -14.31
C GLY A 131 11.73 4.64 -13.81
N GLN A 132 10.93 3.84 -13.10
CA GLN A 132 11.37 2.55 -12.58
C GLN A 132 11.61 1.53 -13.70
N PHE A 133 10.77 1.54 -14.74
CA PHE A 133 10.95 0.68 -15.90
C PHE A 133 12.24 1.06 -16.65
N THR A 134 12.47 2.36 -16.88
CA THR A 134 13.70 2.86 -17.48
C THR A 134 14.94 2.45 -16.67
N TYR A 135 14.88 2.55 -15.34
CA TYR A 135 15.96 2.07 -14.46
C TYR A 135 16.20 0.56 -14.65
N THR A 136 15.13 -0.23 -14.74
CA THR A 136 15.21 -1.69 -14.98
C THR A 136 15.89 -2.02 -16.30
N LEU A 137 15.64 -1.23 -17.34
CA LEU A 137 16.24 -1.43 -18.67
C LEU A 137 17.72 -1.00 -18.74
N LEU A 138 18.10 0.08 -18.05
CA LEU A 138 19.39 0.74 -18.25
C LEU A 138 20.43 0.44 -17.17
N SER A 139 20.01 0.01 -15.97
CA SER A 139 20.93 -0.17 -14.85
C SER A 139 21.76 -1.44 -14.95
N ASP A 140 23.08 -1.32 -14.71
CA ASP A 140 23.99 -2.46 -14.58
C ASP A 140 23.53 -3.46 -13.51
N ARG A 141 22.85 -2.99 -12.46
CA ARG A 141 22.37 -3.84 -11.35
C ARG A 141 21.27 -4.81 -11.77
N CYS A 142 20.57 -4.52 -12.87
CA CYS A 142 19.46 -5.33 -13.36
C CYS A 142 19.87 -6.21 -14.56
N LYS A 143 21.11 -6.10 -15.08
CA LYS A 143 21.51 -6.80 -16.31
C LYS A 143 21.42 -8.32 -16.22
N ASP A 144 21.75 -8.89 -15.06
CA ASP A 144 21.70 -10.33 -14.84
C ASP A 144 20.28 -10.85 -14.56
N THR A 145 19.35 -9.97 -14.19
CA THR A 145 17.97 -10.33 -13.80
C THR A 145 16.92 -9.94 -14.84
N TRP A 146 17.24 -8.95 -15.67
CA TRP A 146 16.45 -8.50 -16.80
C TRP A 146 17.22 -8.77 -18.11
N THR A 147 16.86 -9.87 -18.76
CA THR A 147 17.46 -10.29 -20.04
C THR A 147 16.56 -9.95 -21.24
N GLY A 148 15.66 -8.97 -21.09
CA GLY A 148 14.68 -8.59 -22.12
C GLY A 148 13.38 -9.40 -22.08
N PHE A 149 12.51 -9.12 -23.06
CA PHE A 149 11.21 -9.77 -23.19
C PHE A 149 11.33 -11.26 -23.49
N ASN A 150 10.52 -12.08 -22.83
CA ASN A 150 10.64 -13.54 -22.90
C ASN A 150 9.26 -14.20 -22.98
N SER A 151 9.07 -15.09 -23.97
CA SER A 151 7.79 -15.81 -24.17
C SER A 151 7.41 -16.72 -23.00
N LYS A 152 8.37 -17.13 -22.14
CA LYS A 152 8.10 -17.86 -20.89
C LYS A 152 7.18 -17.09 -19.94
N ALA A 153 7.06 -15.77 -20.09
CA ALA A 153 6.16 -14.95 -19.29
C ALA A 153 4.69 -15.34 -19.47
N PHE A 154 4.30 -15.85 -20.65
CA PHE A 154 2.94 -16.28 -20.96
C PHE A 154 2.58 -17.68 -20.44
N GLY A 155 3.58 -18.45 -19.99
CA GLY A 155 3.36 -19.76 -19.38
C GLY A 155 2.96 -19.67 -17.90
N GLY A 156 2.08 -20.56 -17.43
CA GLY A 156 1.77 -20.69 -16.00
C GLY A 156 0.97 -19.53 -15.38
N LEU A 157 0.25 -18.75 -16.20
CA LEU A 157 -0.54 -17.60 -15.74
C LEU A 157 -1.62 -17.99 -14.72
N TRP A 158 -2.30 -19.13 -14.91
CA TRP A 158 -3.35 -19.59 -14.01
C TRP A 158 -2.82 -19.96 -12.62
N GLU A 159 -1.67 -20.62 -12.54
CA GLU A 159 -1.03 -20.92 -11.26
C GLU A 159 -0.55 -19.65 -10.56
N PHE A 160 -0.09 -18.66 -11.32
CA PHE A 160 0.22 -17.34 -10.78
C PHE A 160 -1.04 -16.66 -10.23
N VAL A 161 -2.18 -16.71 -10.95
CA VAL A 161 -3.47 -16.18 -10.48
C VAL A 161 -3.89 -16.84 -9.17
N LYS A 162 -3.82 -18.17 -9.04
CA LYS A 162 -4.15 -18.88 -7.79
C LYS A 162 -3.26 -18.43 -6.62
N LEU A 163 -1.96 -18.26 -6.86
CA LEU A 163 -1.02 -17.81 -5.85
C LEU A 163 -1.31 -16.35 -5.43
N SER A 164 -1.62 -15.49 -6.40
CA SER A 164 -1.88 -14.07 -6.20
C SER A 164 -3.27 -13.80 -5.60
N SER A 165 -4.30 -14.58 -5.91
CA SER A 165 -5.65 -14.41 -5.38
C SER A 165 -5.70 -14.61 -3.87
N GLY A 166 -4.94 -15.56 -3.33
CA GLY A 166 -4.79 -15.72 -1.87
C GLY A 166 -4.23 -14.48 -1.17
N MET A 167 -3.30 -13.75 -1.81
CA MET A 167 -2.77 -12.48 -1.27
C MET A 167 -3.71 -11.29 -1.54
N GLY A 168 -4.37 -11.27 -2.70
CA GLY A 168 -5.31 -10.23 -3.10
C GLY A 168 -6.57 -10.20 -2.24
N VAL A 169 -7.10 -11.36 -1.88
CA VAL A 169 -8.25 -11.50 -0.97
C VAL A 169 -7.91 -10.93 0.42
N VAL A 170 -6.71 -11.22 0.94
CA VAL A 170 -6.23 -10.65 2.21
C VAL A 170 -6.06 -9.14 2.12
N GLY A 171 -5.52 -8.64 1.02
CA GLY A 171 -5.41 -7.20 0.76
C GLY A 171 -6.77 -6.51 0.66
N LEU A 172 -7.75 -7.13 0.00
CA LEU A 172 -9.10 -6.61 -0.15
C LEU A 172 -9.85 -6.58 1.19
N PHE A 173 -9.85 -7.69 1.95
CA PHE A 173 -10.43 -7.71 3.29
C PHE A 173 -9.77 -6.67 4.20
N PHE A 174 -8.44 -6.51 4.12
CA PHE A 174 -7.74 -5.46 4.88
C PHE A 174 -8.12 -4.04 4.44
N MET A 175 -8.26 -3.77 3.14
CA MET A 175 -8.73 -2.47 2.62
C MET A 175 -10.18 -2.16 3.00
N VAL A 176 -11.03 -3.18 3.07
CA VAL A 176 -12.43 -3.07 3.51
C VAL A 176 -12.52 -2.87 5.03
N SER A 177 -11.68 -3.57 5.82
CA SER A 177 -11.58 -3.39 7.28
C SER A 177 -11.09 -1.99 7.69
N VAL A 178 -10.22 -1.37 6.91
CA VAL A 178 -9.57 -0.08 7.23
C VAL A 178 -10.05 1.04 6.28
N GLY A 179 -11.31 0.94 5.84
CA GLY A 179 -11.93 1.91 4.95
C GLY A 179 -11.70 3.35 5.45
N PHE A 180 -11.09 4.18 4.60
CA PHE A 180 -10.82 5.62 4.79
C PHE A 180 -9.55 6.05 5.56
N ASN A 181 -8.43 5.31 5.53
CA ASN A 181 -7.16 5.90 5.97
C ASN A 181 -6.05 5.84 4.91
N ALA A 182 -5.55 7.00 4.47
CA ALA A 182 -4.42 7.10 3.55
C ALA A 182 -3.14 6.46 4.13
N ALA A 183 -3.01 6.43 5.47
CA ALA A 183 -1.96 5.73 6.19
C ALA A 183 -2.01 4.19 6.02
N ALA A 184 -3.20 3.61 5.81
CA ALA A 184 -3.36 2.16 5.61
C ALA A 184 -2.81 1.68 4.26
N ARG A 185 -2.83 2.56 3.24
CA ARG A 185 -2.21 2.27 1.94
C ARG A 185 -0.69 2.19 2.06
N GLN A 186 -0.09 3.00 2.94
CA GLN A 186 1.35 2.96 3.25
C GLN A 186 1.73 1.68 4.01
N GLN A 187 0.87 1.22 4.93
CA GLN A 187 1.12 0.01 5.72
C GLN A 187 1.39 -1.21 4.84
N ILE A 188 0.59 -1.43 3.78
CA ILE A 188 0.77 -2.52 2.79
C ILE A 188 2.18 -2.52 2.16
N TYR A 189 2.71 -1.35 1.80
CA TYR A 189 4.05 -1.22 1.19
C TYR A 189 5.19 -1.50 2.17
N ASP A 190 4.99 -1.27 3.47
CA ASP A 190 6.04 -1.51 4.47
C ASP A 190 6.13 -3.00 4.89
N PHE A 191 5.02 -3.77 4.89
CA PHE A 191 5.07 -5.23 5.08
C PHE A 191 5.99 -5.93 4.05
N GLU A 192 6.01 -5.44 2.81
CA GLU A 192 6.78 -6.07 1.73
C GLU A 192 8.29 -5.94 1.94
N LYS A 193 8.75 -4.78 2.43
CA LYS A 193 10.18 -4.51 2.62
C LYS A 193 10.79 -5.41 3.68
N TYR A 194 10.08 -5.64 4.79
CA TYR A 194 10.54 -6.49 5.88
C TYR A 194 10.52 -7.98 5.50
N SER A 195 9.48 -8.40 4.79
CA SER A 195 9.35 -9.77 4.26
C SER A 195 10.50 -10.13 3.33
N VAL A 196 10.94 -9.19 2.49
CA VAL A 196 12.02 -9.39 1.54
C VAL A 196 13.36 -9.68 2.22
N ARG A 197 13.76 -8.85 3.20
CA ARG A 197 15.06 -9.04 3.88
C ARG A 197 15.12 -10.36 4.63
N VAL A 198 14.07 -10.69 5.39
CA VAL A 198 13.97 -11.94 6.14
C VAL A 198 13.93 -13.14 5.20
N GLY A 199 13.09 -13.09 4.15
CA GLY A 199 13.01 -14.14 3.15
C GLY A 199 14.33 -14.39 2.42
N ASN A 200 15.10 -13.32 2.14
CA ASN A 200 16.42 -13.43 1.52
C ASN A 200 17.45 -14.11 2.43
N GLU A 201 17.51 -13.74 3.73
CA GLU A 201 18.44 -14.35 4.68
C GLU A 201 18.07 -15.81 4.99
N LEU A 202 16.78 -16.12 5.13
CA LEU A 202 16.29 -17.49 5.27
C LEU A 202 16.59 -18.32 4.02
N GLY A 203 16.34 -17.77 2.83
CA GLY A 203 16.65 -18.42 1.55
C GLY A 203 18.14 -18.61 1.29
N ALA A 204 18.99 -17.84 1.96
CA ALA A 204 20.45 -17.98 1.94
C ALA A 204 20.98 -18.98 3.00
N GLY A 205 20.11 -19.55 3.83
CA GLY A 205 20.50 -20.48 4.89
C GLY A 205 21.11 -19.80 6.13
N ASN A 206 20.86 -18.50 6.33
CA ASN A 206 21.41 -17.68 7.42
C ASN A 206 20.35 -17.31 8.47
N PRO A 207 19.86 -18.25 9.30
CA PRO A 207 18.77 -18.00 10.25
C PRO A 207 19.14 -16.95 11.32
N LYS A 208 20.41 -16.90 11.75
CA LYS A 208 20.88 -15.89 12.71
C LYS A 208 20.76 -14.46 12.14
N ALA A 209 21.12 -14.27 10.87
CA ALA A 209 21.01 -12.97 10.20
C ALA A 209 19.55 -12.58 9.95
N ALA A 210 18.68 -13.57 9.67
CA ALA A 210 17.24 -13.35 9.59
C ALA A 210 16.69 -12.85 10.93
N VAL A 211 16.97 -13.54 12.04
CA VAL A 211 16.54 -13.15 13.40
C VAL A 211 17.07 -11.77 13.80
N PHE A 212 18.35 -11.49 13.53
CA PHE A 212 18.92 -10.16 13.77
C PHE A 212 18.18 -9.07 12.98
N SER A 213 17.85 -9.34 11.72
CA SER A 213 17.08 -8.40 10.89
C SER A 213 15.69 -8.12 11.49
N VAL A 214 15.02 -9.14 12.07
CA VAL A 214 13.75 -8.95 12.77
C VAL A 214 13.89 -8.00 13.95
N TRP A 215 14.85 -8.27 14.84
CA TRP A 215 15.05 -7.45 16.05
C TRP A 215 15.40 -6.00 15.74
N MET A 216 16.27 -5.78 14.75
CA MET A 216 16.64 -4.43 14.32
C MET A 216 15.44 -3.65 13.81
N VAL A 217 14.60 -4.27 12.97
CA VAL A 217 13.43 -3.61 12.40
C VAL A 217 12.38 -3.30 13.48
N ILE A 218 12.11 -4.25 14.39
CA ILE A 218 11.17 -4.02 15.51
C ILE A 218 11.69 -2.88 16.39
N GLY A 219 12.97 -2.89 16.76
CA GLY A 219 13.57 -1.86 17.61
C GLY A 219 13.49 -0.47 16.98
N VAL A 220 13.88 -0.33 15.71
CA VAL A 220 13.82 0.95 15.00
C VAL A 220 12.37 1.43 14.86
N SER A 221 11.43 0.56 14.48
CA SER A 221 10.02 0.92 14.36
C SER A 221 9.39 1.33 15.69
N PHE A 222 9.72 0.62 16.77
CA PHE A 222 9.27 0.97 18.12
C PHE A 222 9.79 2.35 18.55
N ILE A 223 11.08 2.64 18.32
CA ILE A 223 11.67 3.94 18.64
C ILE A 223 10.96 5.05 17.85
N ILE A 224 10.79 4.88 16.54
CA ILE A 224 10.13 5.87 15.68
C ILE A 224 8.71 6.15 16.18
N THR A 225 7.91 5.10 16.37
CA THR A 225 6.52 5.25 16.80
C THR A 225 6.37 5.83 18.21
N VAL A 226 7.29 5.55 19.12
CA VAL A 226 7.35 6.22 20.44
C VAL A 226 7.66 7.71 20.30
N VAL A 227 8.61 8.08 19.45
CA VAL A 227 8.93 9.50 19.18
C VAL A 227 7.73 10.22 18.56
N GLU A 228 7.11 9.65 17.53
CA GLU A 228 5.89 10.20 16.92
C GLU A 228 4.75 10.35 17.93
N SER A 229 4.60 9.36 18.81
CA SER A 229 3.61 9.38 19.88
C SER A 229 3.82 10.50 20.89
N ILE A 230 5.07 10.72 21.31
CA ILE A 230 5.44 11.83 22.20
C ILE A 230 5.11 13.16 21.52
N ILE A 231 5.48 13.32 20.24
CA ILE A 231 5.20 14.53 19.48
C ILE A 231 3.69 14.78 19.41
N ILE A 232 2.90 13.80 19.00
CA ILE A 232 1.43 13.92 18.87
C ILE A 232 0.79 14.29 20.21
N LEU A 233 1.17 13.64 21.31
CA LEU A 233 0.65 13.99 22.64
C LEU A 233 1.05 15.39 23.08
N SER A 234 2.24 15.85 22.71
CA SER A 234 2.73 17.20 23.04
C SER A 234 1.98 18.30 22.30
N VAL A 235 1.41 17.99 21.13
CA VAL A 235 0.67 18.95 20.29
C VAL A 235 -0.83 18.65 20.18
N ARG A 236 -1.37 17.72 20.97
CA ARG A 236 -2.73 17.18 20.81
C ARG A 236 -3.83 18.25 20.83
N ASP A 237 -3.64 19.29 21.64
CA ASP A 237 -4.63 20.38 21.80
C ASP A 237 -4.57 21.38 20.64
N PHE A 238 -3.54 21.32 19.78
CA PHE A 238 -3.31 22.27 18.71
C PHE A 238 -3.37 21.65 17.31
N ILE A 239 -3.02 20.37 17.16
CA ILE A 239 -2.86 19.71 15.86
C ILE A 239 -4.14 19.72 15.02
N SER A 240 -5.31 19.65 15.66
CA SER A 240 -6.62 19.66 15.01
C SER A 240 -6.95 21.01 14.37
N TYR A 241 -6.41 22.12 14.89
CA TYR A 241 -6.66 23.46 14.34
C TYR A 241 -6.02 23.70 12.97
N ALA A 242 -5.09 22.83 12.54
CA ALA A 242 -4.62 22.81 11.15
C ALA A 242 -5.71 22.34 10.16
N PHE A 243 -6.76 21.66 10.64
CA PHE A 243 -7.80 21.03 9.82
C PHE A 243 -9.22 21.56 10.10
N THR A 244 -9.47 22.13 11.29
CA THR A 244 -10.79 22.65 11.68
C THR A 244 -10.65 23.96 12.44
N THR A 245 -11.57 24.90 12.18
CA THR A 245 -11.73 26.12 12.99
C THR A 245 -12.74 25.95 14.13
N ARG A 246 -13.47 24.82 14.17
CA ARG A 246 -14.49 24.54 15.18
C ARG A 246 -13.86 23.91 16.42
N GLU A 247 -13.97 24.59 17.56
CA GLU A 247 -13.44 24.12 18.85
C GLU A 247 -14.02 22.77 19.27
N THR A 248 -15.31 22.52 19.01
CA THR A 248 -15.95 21.24 19.36
C THR A 248 -15.27 20.05 18.69
N VAL A 249 -14.88 20.20 17.42
CA VAL A 249 -14.14 19.16 16.68
C VAL A 249 -12.69 19.08 17.16
N ALA A 250 -12.08 20.22 17.49
CA ALA A 250 -10.71 20.27 17.97
C ALA A 250 -10.53 19.54 19.31
N ASN A 251 -11.46 19.76 20.24
CA ASN A 251 -11.48 19.11 21.55
C ASN A 251 -11.70 17.59 21.43
N GLU A 252 -12.62 17.16 20.57
CA GLU A 252 -12.86 15.72 20.34
C GLU A 252 -11.62 15.02 19.78
N VAL A 253 -10.90 15.66 18.85
CA VAL A 253 -9.64 15.11 18.32
C VAL A 253 -8.57 15.02 19.40
N SER A 254 -8.42 16.05 20.25
CA SER A 254 -7.47 16.02 21.36
C SER A 254 -7.77 14.87 22.33
N ASP A 255 -9.05 14.67 22.64
CA ASP A 255 -9.55 13.59 23.49
C ASP A 255 -9.28 12.19 22.91
N LEU A 256 -9.22 12.07 21.57
CA LEU A 256 -8.91 10.83 20.87
C LEU A 256 -7.40 10.59 20.70
N CYS A 257 -6.55 11.62 20.84
CA CYS A 257 -5.10 11.50 20.65
C CYS A 257 -4.42 10.40 21.50
N PRO A 258 -4.79 10.16 22.78
CA PRO A 258 -4.24 9.05 23.55
C PRO A 258 -4.50 7.68 22.91
N LEU A 259 -5.72 7.44 22.41
CA LEU A 259 -6.08 6.21 21.70
C LEU A 259 -5.35 6.11 20.35
N LEU A 260 -5.21 7.23 19.65
CA LEU A 260 -4.45 7.31 18.41
C LEU A 260 -2.98 6.91 18.63
N VAL A 261 -2.35 7.39 19.70
CA VAL A 261 -0.95 7.08 20.01
C VAL A 261 -0.75 5.60 20.34
N ILE A 262 -1.65 4.99 21.12
CA ILE A 262 -1.64 3.54 21.34
C ILE A 262 -1.72 2.80 20.00
N THR A 263 -2.61 3.27 19.12
CA THR A 263 -2.80 2.71 17.79
C THR A 263 -1.55 2.86 16.92
N ILE A 264 -0.85 3.99 16.97
CA ILE A 264 0.41 4.24 16.23
C ILE A 264 1.49 3.25 16.66
N ILE A 265 1.67 3.05 17.97
CA ILE A 265 2.68 2.10 18.49
C ILE A 265 2.36 0.67 18.05
N LEU A 266 1.11 0.23 18.21
CA LEU A 266 0.67 -1.09 17.78
C LEU A 266 0.83 -1.27 16.25
N ASN A 267 0.49 -0.25 15.48
CA ASN A 267 0.62 -0.23 14.02
C ASN A 267 2.07 -0.09 13.53
N GLY A 268 3.03 0.33 14.36
CA GLY A 268 4.45 0.25 14.03
C GLY A 268 4.95 -1.19 14.06
N ILE A 269 4.56 -1.94 15.09
CA ILE A 269 5.08 -3.29 15.35
C ILE A 269 4.36 -4.34 14.50
N GLN A 270 3.03 -4.28 14.42
CA GLN A 270 2.20 -5.30 13.78
C GLN A 270 2.61 -5.55 12.30
N PRO A 271 2.96 -4.53 11.50
CA PRO A 271 3.41 -4.74 10.13
C PRO A 271 4.76 -5.40 9.99
N VAL A 272 5.68 -5.08 10.88
CA VAL A 272 6.99 -5.71 10.93
C VAL A 272 6.80 -7.21 11.18
N LEU A 273 6.10 -7.58 12.25
CA LEU A 273 5.86 -8.97 12.61
C LEU A 273 5.14 -9.75 11.49
N SER A 274 4.09 -9.16 10.93
CA SER A 274 3.38 -9.76 9.80
C SER A 274 4.31 -9.96 8.59
N GLY A 275 5.13 -8.95 8.24
CA GLY A 275 6.09 -9.04 7.15
C GLY A 275 7.12 -10.16 7.34
N VAL A 276 7.62 -10.34 8.57
CA VAL A 276 8.52 -11.43 8.95
C VAL A 276 7.87 -12.79 8.72
N VAL A 277 6.66 -13.01 9.24
CA VAL A 277 5.93 -14.28 9.11
C VAL A 277 5.61 -14.58 7.64
N LEU A 278 5.28 -13.55 6.85
CA LEU A 278 5.12 -13.67 5.40
C LEU A 278 6.43 -14.07 4.71
N GLY A 279 7.57 -13.51 5.14
CA GLY A 279 8.91 -13.87 4.67
C GLY A 279 9.29 -15.32 4.96
N CYS A 280 8.77 -15.89 6.05
CA CYS A 280 8.88 -17.32 6.38
C CYS A 280 7.95 -18.23 5.55
N GLY A 281 7.08 -17.66 4.70
CA GLY A 281 6.17 -18.40 3.82
C GLY A 281 4.78 -18.67 4.41
N TRP A 282 4.45 -18.18 5.60
CA TRP A 282 3.21 -18.51 6.31
C TRP A 282 2.06 -17.56 5.96
N LYS A 283 1.84 -17.38 4.65
CA LYS A 283 0.89 -16.38 4.13
C LYS A 283 -0.55 -16.62 4.56
N THR A 284 -0.99 -17.88 4.50
CA THR A 284 -2.35 -18.29 4.86
C THR A 284 -2.63 -18.12 6.34
N TYR A 285 -1.65 -18.39 7.21
CA TYR A 285 -1.82 -18.21 8.65
C TYR A 285 -2.03 -16.74 9.02
N VAL A 286 -1.19 -15.84 8.48
CA VAL A 286 -1.33 -14.39 8.69
C VAL A 286 -2.68 -13.87 8.19
N ALA A 287 -3.19 -14.43 7.10
CA ALA A 287 -4.52 -14.10 6.57
C ALA A 287 -5.63 -14.42 7.58
N TYR A 288 -5.66 -15.65 8.12
CA TYR A 288 -6.67 -16.07 9.07
C TYR A 288 -6.65 -15.25 10.35
N VAL A 289 -5.46 -15.08 10.94
CA VAL A 289 -5.31 -14.28 12.17
C VAL A 289 -5.82 -12.85 11.97
N LYS A 290 -5.54 -12.23 10.82
CA LYS A 290 -6.06 -10.89 10.52
C LYS A 290 -7.59 -10.86 10.43
N ILE A 291 -8.18 -11.83 9.72
CA ILE A 291 -9.65 -11.88 9.59
C ILE A 291 -10.30 -12.06 10.96
N GLU A 292 -9.77 -12.96 11.80
CA GLU A 292 -10.28 -13.20 13.15
C GLU A 292 -10.14 -11.96 14.04
N CYS A 293 -8.94 -11.37 14.11
CA CYS A 293 -8.72 -10.20 14.94
C CYS A 293 -9.59 -9.00 14.55
N TYR A 294 -9.80 -8.74 13.26
CA TYR A 294 -10.61 -7.59 12.83
C TYR A 294 -12.11 -7.87 12.87
N TYR A 295 -12.58 -8.98 12.26
CA TYR A 295 -14.00 -9.21 12.06
C TYR A 295 -14.67 -9.96 13.20
N VAL A 296 -13.97 -10.86 13.87
CA VAL A 296 -14.53 -11.66 14.96
C VAL A 296 -14.34 -10.96 16.31
N VAL A 297 -13.24 -10.25 16.49
CA VAL A 297 -12.93 -9.54 17.75
C VAL A 297 -13.15 -8.04 17.63
N GLY A 298 -12.43 -7.38 16.71
CA GLY A 298 -12.38 -5.92 16.62
C GLY A 298 -13.74 -5.26 16.38
N ILE A 299 -14.48 -5.68 15.34
CA ILE A 299 -15.79 -5.10 15.01
C ILE A 299 -16.81 -5.34 16.12
N PRO A 300 -17.02 -6.58 16.64
CA PRO A 300 -17.96 -6.79 17.73
C PRO A 300 -17.57 -6.02 18.99
N LEU A 301 -16.28 -5.97 19.34
CA LEU A 301 -15.81 -5.23 20.49
C LEU A 301 -16.06 -3.73 20.32
N GLY A 302 -15.70 -3.16 19.16
CA GLY A 302 -15.92 -1.74 18.86
C GLY A 302 -17.40 -1.37 18.83
N PHE A 303 -18.26 -2.26 18.33
CA PHE A 303 -19.70 -2.08 18.41
C PHE A 303 -20.20 -2.03 19.87
N HIS A 304 -19.77 -2.96 20.73
CA HIS A 304 -20.18 -2.96 22.13
C HIS A 304 -19.62 -1.74 22.88
N LEU A 305 -18.34 -1.40 22.68
CA LEU A 305 -17.72 -0.24 23.31
C LEU A 305 -18.40 1.06 22.86
N GLY A 306 -18.62 1.24 21.57
CA GLY A 306 -19.22 2.45 21.01
C GLY A 306 -20.70 2.63 21.35
N PHE A 307 -21.51 1.57 21.22
CA PHE A 307 -22.97 1.67 21.30
C PHE A 307 -23.60 1.10 22.58
N TYR A 308 -23.01 0.09 23.20
CA TYR A 308 -23.56 -0.52 24.43
C TYR A 308 -23.00 0.15 25.69
N PHE A 309 -21.71 0.50 25.68
CA PHE A 309 -21.04 1.19 26.78
C PHE A 309 -20.99 2.73 26.59
N ASP A 310 -21.68 3.26 25.58
CA ASP A 310 -21.80 4.69 25.28
C ASP A 310 -20.44 5.43 25.16
N LEU A 311 -19.37 4.74 24.76
CA LEU A 311 -18.06 5.38 24.50
C LEU A 311 -18.04 6.12 23.16
N GLY A 312 -19.09 6.00 22.34
CA GLY A 312 -19.22 6.70 21.08
C GLY A 312 -18.02 6.46 20.17
N VAL A 313 -17.45 7.53 19.63
CA VAL A 313 -16.28 7.47 18.72
C VAL A 313 -15.03 6.93 19.41
N LYS A 314 -14.88 7.08 20.73
CA LYS A 314 -13.74 6.50 21.47
C LYS A 314 -13.80 4.97 21.51
N GLY A 315 -15.00 4.40 21.40
CA GLY A 315 -15.22 2.96 21.41
C GLY A 315 -15.10 2.30 20.04
N ILE A 316 -15.17 3.06 18.94
CA ILE A 316 -15.16 2.56 17.55
C ILE A 316 -13.76 2.70 16.95
#